data_AF-A0A1C5JBD1-F1
#
_entry.id   AF-A0A1C5JBD1-F1
#
_cell.length_a   1.000
_cell.length_b   1.000
_cell.length_c   1.000
_cell.angle_alpha   90.00
_cell.angle_beta   90.00
_cell.angle_gamma   90.00
#
_symmetry.space_group_name_H-M   'P 1'
#
loop_
_entity.id
_entity.type
_entity.pdbx_description
1 polymer ?
#
loop_
_entity_poly.entity_id
_entity_poly.type
_entity_poly.pdbx_seq_one_letter_code
_entity_poly.pdbx_strand_id
1 'polypeptide(L)'
;MAVYRSRNALAGPLTPDGLTAVTLPRTPLGRRGYRPADVDALLHRLAHELRERTRERDRAYAENQRIKDALRTWQSRGAEQRQKQMSSADGGSLGCGR
;
A
#
# COMPACT_ATOMS: atom_id res chain seq x y z
N MET A 1 -13.55 -6.02 -6.95
CA MET A 1 -13.55 -5.36 -5.63
C MET A 1 -14.97 -4.91 -5.32
N ALA A 2 -15.59 -5.45 -4.27
CA ALA A 2 -16.88 -4.96 -3.83
C ALA A 2 -16.68 -3.59 -3.17
N VAL A 3 -17.22 -2.53 -3.79
CA VAL A 3 -17.22 -1.19 -3.19
C VAL A 3 -18.23 -1.24 -2.06
N TYR A 4 -17.77 -1.11 -0.81
CA TYR A 4 -18.66 -0.86 0.31
C TYR A 4 -19.46 0.41 0.01
N ARG A 5 -20.77 0.27 -0.26
CA ARG A 5 -21.70 1.39 -0.47
C ARG A 5 -22.75 1.36 0.63
N SER A 6 -22.53 2.10 1.70
CA SER A 6 -23.61 2.45 2.61
C SER A 6 -24.17 3.82 2.25
N ARG A 7 -25.49 4.01 2.41
CA ARG A 7 -26.15 5.31 2.21
C ARG A 7 -25.67 6.38 3.18
N ASN A 8 -25.12 5.94 4.32
CA ASN A 8 -24.46 6.75 5.35
C ASN A 8 -22.99 6.38 5.46
N ALA A 9 -22.29 6.24 4.33
CA ALA A 9 -20.85 6.05 4.36
C ALA A 9 -20.21 7.33 4.91
N LEU A 10 -19.29 7.17 5.86
CA LEU A 10 -18.39 8.26 6.23
C LEU A 10 -17.78 8.79 4.93
N ALA A 11 -18.00 10.07 4.63
CA ALA A 11 -17.59 10.63 3.36
C ALA A 11 -16.06 10.59 3.27
N GLY A 12 -15.54 9.89 2.25
CA GLY A 12 -14.11 9.78 1.99
C GLY A 12 -13.47 8.45 2.44
N PRO A 13 -12.14 8.32 2.27
CA PRO A 13 -11.40 7.14 2.69
C PRO A 13 -11.49 6.97 4.21
N LEU A 14 -11.67 5.72 4.66
CA LEU A 14 -11.62 5.39 6.08
C LEU A 14 -10.18 5.58 6.59
N THR A 15 -9.91 6.72 7.21
CA THR A 15 -8.62 7.02 7.83
C THR A 15 -8.74 6.95 9.35
N PRO A 16 -7.67 6.61 10.08
CA PRO A 16 -7.68 6.63 11.55
C PRO A 16 -8.15 7.97 12.11
N ASP A 17 -7.66 9.08 11.55
CA ASP A 17 -8.01 10.43 11.98
C ASP A 17 -9.47 10.77 11.63
N GLY A 18 -9.94 10.30 10.47
CA GLY A 18 -11.34 10.43 10.06
C GLY A 18 -12.30 9.68 10.99
N LEU A 19 -11.91 8.52 11.52
CA LEU A 19 -12.72 7.76 12.50
C LEU A 19 -12.84 8.51 13.84
N THR A 20 -11.77 9.15 14.31
CA THR A 20 -11.79 9.91 15.57
C THR A 20 -12.50 11.27 15.44
N ALA A 21 -12.51 11.87 14.25
CA ALA A 21 -13.18 13.14 14.00
C ALA A 21 -14.68 12.99 13.68
N VAL A 22 -15.18 11.76 13.58
CA VAL A 22 -16.56 11.48 13.22
C VAL A 22 -17.52 11.93 14.31
N THR A 23 -18.44 12.82 13.95
CA THR A 23 -19.54 13.23 14.81
C THR A 23 -20.79 12.45 14.45
N LEU A 24 -21.26 11.60 15.36
CA LEU A 24 -22.48 10.83 15.19
C LEU A 24 -23.67 11.60 15.77
N PRO A 25 -24.79 11.74 15.03
CA PRO A 25 -25.96 12.44 15.52
C PRO A 25 -26.59 11.68 16.69
N ARG A 26 -27.03 12.41 17.71
CA ARG A 26 -27.76 11.81 18.84
C ARG A 26 -29.14 11.36 18.37
N THR A 27 -29.60 10.25 18.92
CA THR A 27 -30.94 9.72 18.63
C THR A 27 -32.02 10.68 19.14
N PRO A 28 -33.12 10.88 18.39
CA PRO A 28 -34.25 11.70 18.84
C PRO A 28 -34.85 11.22 20.17
N LEU A 29 -35.40 12.15 20.95
CA LEU A 29 -36.12 11.86 22.20
C LEU A 29 -37.22 10.80 21.96
N GLY A 30 -37.31 9.83 22.88
CA GLY A 30 -38.29 8.72 22.79
C GLY A 30 -37.81 7.50 22.01
N ARG A 31 -36.59 7.51 21.44
CA ARG A 31 -35.96 6.34 20.80
C ARG A 31 -34.71 5.90 21.56
N ARG A 32 -34.48 4.59 21.64
CA ARG A 32 -33.23 4.04 22.20
C ARG A 32 -32.09 4.29 21.22
N GLY A 33 -31.04 4.97 21.70
CA GLY A 33 -29.78 5.16 21.00
C GLY A 33 -28.64 4.42 21.70
N TYR A 34 -27.51 4.28 21.02
CA TYR A 34 -26.27 3.83 21.66
C TYR A 34 -25.78 4.86 22.69
N ARG A 35 -25.08 4.38 23.72
CA ARG A 35 -24.42 5.26 24.68
C ARG A 35 -23.23 5.93 23.99
N PRO A 36 -23.13 7.27 23.98
CA PRO A 36 -22.02 7.96 23.32
C PRO A 36 -20.65 7.45 23.77
N ALA A 37 -20.44 7.28 25.08
CA ALA A 37 -19.17 6.81 25.63
C ALA A 37 -18.73 5.42 25.11
N ASP A 38 -19.68 4.48 24.93
CA ASP A 38 -19.37 3.13 24.42
C ASP A 38 -18.98 3.20 22.94
N VAL A 39 -19.66 4.07 22.18
CA VAL A 39 -19.35 4.32 20.77
C VAL A 39 -18.00 5.01 20.62
N ASP A 40 -17.73 6.01 21.45
CA ASP A 40 -16.45 6.73 21.46
C ASP A 40 -15.30 5.78 21.79
N ALA A 41 -15.46 4.89 22.78
CA ALA A 41 -14.47 3.87 23.10
C ALA A 41 -14.22 2.90 21.93
N LEU A 42 -15.29 2.48 21.24
CA LEU A 42 -15.19 1.63 20.06
C LEU A 42 -14.46 2.35 18.91
N LEU A 43 -14.80 3.62 18.63
CA LEU A 43 -14.15 4.41 17.57
C LEU A 43 -12.66 4.61 17.86
N HIS A 44 -12.27 4.89 19.10
CA HIS A 44 -10.87 4.98 19.49
C HIS A 44 -10.11 3.67 19.25
N ARG A 45 -10.70 2.53 19.65
CA ARG A 45 -10.10 1.21 19.42
C ARG A 45 -9.96 0.90 17.92
N LEU A 46 -11.00 1.15 17.13
CA LEU A 46 -10.97 0.94 15.68
C LEU A 46 -9.94 1.84 14.99
N ALA A 47 -9.82 3.10 15.41
CA ALA A 47 -8.81 4.01 14.89
C ALA A 47 -7.38 3.52 15.20
N HIS A 48 -7.15 2.98 16.41
CA HIS A 48 -5.88 2.38 16.78
C HIS A 48 -5.56 1.15 15.90
N GLU A 49 -6.48 0.20 15.79
CA GLU A 49 -6.30 -1.01 14.99
C GLU A 49 -6.09 -0.68 13.50
N LEU A 50 -6.86 0.26 12.95
CA LEU A 50 -6.70 0.70 11.55
C LEU A 50 -5.33 1.34 11.31
N ARG A 51 -4.80 2.09 12.28
CA ARG A 51 -3.47 2.68 12.19
C ARG A 51 -2.38 1.62 12.16
N GLU A 52 -2.47 0.61 13.02
CA GLU A 52 -1.53 -0.52 13.02
C GLU A 52 -1.59 -1.31 11.72
N ARG A 53 -2.79 -1.66 11.23
CA ARG A 53 -2.95 -2.38 9.95
C ARG A 53 -2.43 -1.58 8.76
N THR A 54 -2.62 -0.26 8.78
CA THR A 54 -2.07 0.63 7.74
C THR A 54 -0.54 0.60 7.77
N ARG A 55 0.07 0.71 8.95
CA ARG A 55 1.54 0.64 9.12
C ARG A 55 2.11 -0.69 8.65
N GLU A 56 1.47 -1.81 8.99
CA GLU A 56 1.87 -3.14 8.51
C GLU A 56 1.84 -3.23 6.99
N ARG A 57 0.75 -2.74 6.39
CA ARG A 57 0.58 -2.71 4.93
C ARG A 57 1.65 -1.84 4.26
N ASP A 58 1.93 -0.66 4.81
CA ASP A 58 2.92 0.25 4.25
C ASP A 58 4.32 -0.34 4.31
N ARG A 59 4.67 -1.05 5.40
CA ARG A 59 5.92 -1.82 5.51
C ARG A 59 6.00 -2.91 4.45
N ALA A 60 4.94 -3.68 4.27
CA ALA A 60 4.89 -4.74 3.27
C ALA A 60 5.03 -4.19 1.84
N TYR A 61 4.41 -3.05 1.54
CA TYR A 61 4.58 -2.40 0.24
C TYR A 61 5.99 -1.86 0.05
N ALA A 62 6.58 -1.21 1.05
CA ALA A 62 7.95 -0.71 0.98
C ALA A 62 8.95 -1.85 0.69
N GLU A 63 8.78 -3.00 1.35
CA GLU A 63 9.66 -4.15 1.13
C GLU A 63 9.46 -4.76 -0.26
N ASN A 64 8.20 -4.90 -0.71
CA ASN A 64 7.91 -5.33 -2.07
C ASN A 64 8.52 -4.41 -3.13
N GLN A 65 8.52 -3.09 -2.91
CA GLN A 65 9.16 -2.16 -3.83
C GLN A 65 10.67 -2.35 -3.86
N ARG A 66 11.32 -2.51 -2.69
CA ARG A 66 12.75 -2.79 -2.61
C ARG A 66 13.15 -4.07 -3.35
N ILE A 67 12.39 -5.15 -3.17
CA ILE A 67 12.63 -6.41 -3.88
C ILE A 67 12.51 -6.20 -5.39
N LYS A 68 11.48 -5.48 -5.84
CA LYS A 68 11.30 -5.16 -7.27
C LYS A 68 12.44 -4.32 -7.82
N ASP A 69 12.92 -3.34 -7.06
CA ASP A 69 14.02 -2.48 -7.47
C ASP A 69 15.34 -3.25 -7.53
N ALA A 70 15.64 -4.08 -6.53
CA ALA A 70 16.80 -4.96 -6.53
C ALA A 70 16.77 -5.94 -7.73
N LEU A 71 15.61 -6.53 -8.01
CA LEU A 71 15.42 -7.41 -9.15
C LEU A 71 15.64 -6.67 -10.47
N ARG A 72 15.09 -5.46 -10.61
CA ARG A 72 15.28 -4.62 -11.80
C ARG A 72 16.77 -4.27 -11.99
N THR A 73 17.46 -3.84 -10.94
CA THR A 73 18.90 -3.52 -10.99
C THR A 73 19.73 -4.74 -11.40
N TRP A 74 19.43 -5.92 -10.84
CA TRP A 74 20.11 -7.16 -11.22
C TRP A 74 19.87 -7.52 -12.68
N GLN A 75 18.64 -7.40 -13.18
CA GLN A 75 18.31 -7.66 -14.58
C GLN A 75 19.04 -6.72 -15.55
N SER A 76 19.13 -5.43 -15.24
CA SER A 76 19.86 -4.45 -16.06
C SER A 76 21.34 -4.77 -16.15
N ARG A 77 21.99 -5.09 -15.02
CA ARG A 77 23.41 -5.49 -14.99
C ARG A 77 23.66 -6.75 -15.83
N GLY A 78 22.76 -7.73 -15.77
CA GLY A 78 22.86 -8.94 -16.60
C GLY A 78 22.70 -8.65 -18.11
N ALA A 79 21.80 -7.74 -18.48
CA ALA A 79 21.63 -7.32 -19.88
C ALA A 79 22.88 -6.61 -20.43
N GLU A 80 23.49 -5.71 -19.65
CA GLU A 80 24.73 -5.04 -20.00
C GLU A 80 25.90 -6.01 -20.19
N GLN A 81 26.03 -7.01 -19.30
CA GLN A 81 27.06 -8.04 -19.41
C GLN A 81 26.89 -8.90 -20.67
N ARG A 82 25.65 -9.30 -20.99
CA ARG A 82 25.34 -10.04 -22.23
C ARG A 82 25.66 -9.20 -23.48
N GLN A 83 25.28 -7.92 -23.48
CA GLN A 83 25.58 -7.01 -24.60
C GLN A 83 27.09 -6.84 -24.81
N LYS A 84 27.88 -6.70 -23.74
CA LYS A 84 29.35 -6.63 -23.81
C LYS A 84 29.97 -7.91 -24.36
N GLN A 85 29.48 -9.08 -23.97
CA GLN A 85 29.95 -10.36 -24.51
C GLN A 85 29.66 -10.49 -26.01
N MET A 86 28.46 -10.07 -26.45
CA MET A 86 28.08 -10.11 -27.86
C MET A 86 28.92 -9.16 -28.72
N SER A 87 29.17 -7.93 -28.25
CA SER A 87 30.04 -6.97 -28.94
C SER A 87 31.51 -7.39 -28.99
N SER A 88 31.99 -8.15 -27.98
CA SER A 88 33.34 -8.72 -28.00
C SER A 88 33.46 -9.91 -28.97
N ALA A 89 32.38 -10.66 -29.20
CA ALA A 89 32.34 -11.77 -30.13
C ALA A 89 32.35 -11.29 -31.60
N ASP A 90 31.65 -10.21 -31.91
CA ASP A 90 31.65 -9.61 -33.26
C ASP A 90 33.00 -8.95 -33.61
N GLY A 91 33.73 -8.42 -32.63
CA GLY A 91 35.07 -7.84 -32.83
C GLY A 91 36.19 -8.86 -33.05
N GLY A 92 35.96 -10.15 -32.74
CA GLY A 92 36.97 -11.21 -32.86
C GLY A 92 37.09 -11.85 -34.26
N SER A 93 36.20 -11.51 -35.20
CA SER A 93 36.10 -12.19 -36.50
C SER A 93 36.89 -11.51 -37.65
N LEU A 94 37.71 -10.50 -37.37
CA LEU A 94 38.47 -9.76 -38.40
C LEU A 94 39.98 -10.07 -38.45
N GLY A 95 40.46 -11.10 -37.76
CA GLY A 95 41.90 -11.36 -37.63
C GLY A 95 42.31 -12.82 -37.71
N CYS A 96 42.15 -13.48 -38.86
CA CYS A 96 42.95 -14.63 -39.27
C CYS A 96 42.99 -14.70 -40.80
N GLY A 97 43.96 -13.99 -41.37
CA GLY A 97 44.20 -13.93 -42.81
C GLY A 97 45.67 -13.68 -43.09
N ARG A 98 46.50 -14.72 -42.97
CA ARG A 98 47.53 -15.13 -43.93
C ARG A 98 48.30 -16.35 -43.44
#